data_AF-A0A920MNS9-F1
#
_entry.id   AF-A0A920MNS9-F1
#
_cell.length_a   1.000
_cell.length_b   1.000
_cell.length_c   1.000
_cell.angle_alpha   90.00
_cell.angle_beta   90.00
_cell.angle_gamma   90.00
#
_symmetry.space_group_name_H-M   'P 1'
#
loop_
_entity.id
_entity.type
_entity.pdbx_description
1 polymer ?
#
loop_
_entity_poly.entity_id
_entity_poly.type
_entity_poly.pdbx_seq_one_letter_code
_entity_poly.pdbx_strand_id
1 'polypeptide(L)'
;MKNWEEESEFCSAEKDYKDALQVCDILGIKIHSINFAKEYWERVFEHFLEEYKNGRTPNPDILCNTEIKFKEFLHYAKDLGADVIATGHYARNFS
;
A
#
# COMPACT_ATOMS: atom_id res chain seq x y z
N MET A 1 0.91 -2.80 5.10
CA MET A 1 0.84 -3.52 3.81
C MET A 1 2.21 -3.53 3.18
N LYS A 2 2.66 -4.67 2.66
CA LYS A 2 3.89 -4.79 1.87
C LYS A 2 3.48 -4.86 0.40
N ASN A 3 3.94 -3.93 -0.43
CA ASN A 3 3.53 -3.83 -1.84
C ASN A 3 4.63 -4.25 -2.82
N TRP A 4 5.80 -4.65 -2.32
CA TRP A 4 6.94 -5.06 -3.14
C TRP A 4 7.79 -6.07 -2.39
N GLU A 5 8.37 -7.03 -3.11
CA GLU A 5 9.35 -7.98 -2.57
C GLU A 5 10.75 -7.56 -3.05
N GLU A 6 11.58 -7.12 -2.11
CA GLU A 6 13.00 -6.85 -2.37
C GLU A 6 13.81 -8.11 -2.04
N GLU A 7 14.63 -8.57 -2.98
CA GLU A 7 15.61 -9.65 -2.79
C GLU A 7 17.00 -9.12 -2.38
N SER A 8 17.07 -7.89 -1.86
CA SER A 8 18.33 -7.27 -1.40
C SER A 8 18.65 -7.61 0.05
N GLU A 9 19.95 -7.68 0.37
CA GLU A 9 20.47 -7.87 1.73
C GLU A 9 20.03 -6.75 2.70
N PHE A 10 19.69 -5.58 2.16
CA PHE A 10 19.05 -4.47 2.85
C PHE A 10 17.61 -4.35 2.38
N CYS A 11 16.65 -4.80 3.19
CA CYS A 11 15.22 -4.69 2.90
C CYS A 11 14.61 -3.47 3.62
N SER A 12 14.15 -2.50 2.85
CA SER A 12 13.53 -1.27 3.37
C SER A 12 12.22 -1.56 4.13
N ALA A 13 11.43 -2.50 3.60
CA ALA A 13 10.13 -2.89 4.16
C ALA A 13 10.21 -3.45 5.58
N GLU A 14 11.29 -4.16 5.93
CA GLU A 14 11.48 -4.71 7.27
C GLU A 14 11.72 -3.59 8.31
N LYS A 15 12.46 -2.55 7.92
CA LYS A 15 12.68 -1.37 8.77
C LYS A 15 11.38 -0.61 8.97
N ASP A 16 10.65 -0.31 7.90
CA ASP A 16 9.38 0.42 7.97
C ASP A 16 8.35 -0.34 8.82
N TYR A 17 8.33 -1.67 8.75
CA TYR A 17 7.48 -2.50 9.59
C TYR A 17 7.84 -2.38 11.08
N LYS A 18 9.13 -2.35 11.43
CA LYS A 18 9.59 -2.15 12.81
C LYS A 18 9.21 -0.76 13.33
N ASP A 19 9.35 0.27 12.51
CA ASP A 19 8.96 1.64 12.87
C ASP A 19 7.43 1.72 13.11
N ALA A 20 6.63 1.08 12.25
CA ALA A 20 5.19 1.00 12.43
C ALA A 20 4.79 0.23 13.70
N LEU A 21 5.49 -0.88 14.00
CA LEU A 21 5.27 -1.66 15.22
C LEU A 21 5.56 -0.83 16.47
N GLN A 22 6.68 -0.09 16.50
CA GLN A 22 7.04 0.78 17.62
C GLN A 22 5.98 1.86 17.87
N VAL A 23 5.46 2.49 16.83
CA VAL A 23 4.38 3.48 16.96
C VAL A 23 3.09 2.83 17.49
N CYS A 24 2.76 1.63 17.01
CA CYS A 24 1.59 0.90 17.47
C CYS A 24 1.70 0.52 18.96
N ASP A 25 2.89 0.10 19.40
CA ASP A 25 3.19 -0.24 20.80
C ASP A 25 3.05 1.00 21.72
N ILE A 26 3.55 2.16 21.28
CA ILE A 26 3.41 3.43 22.02
C ILE A 26 1.93 3.82 22.18
N LEU A 27 1.12 3.62 21.14
CA LEU A 27 -0.29 4.00 21.12
C LEU A 27 -1.23 2.93 21.70
N GLY A 28 -0.73 1.72 21.97
CA GLY A 28 -1.55 0.59 22.42
C GLY A 28 -2.55 0.08 21.36
N ILE A 29 -2.21 0.20 20.07
CA ILE A 29 -3.05 -0.25 18.95
C ILE A 29 -2.48 -1.53 18.32
N LYS A 30 -3.35 -2.40 17.83
CA LYS A 30 -2.94 -3.65 17.17
C LYS A 30 -2.46 -3.36 15.75
N ILE A 31 -1.27 -3.85 15.40
CA ILE A 31 -0.78 -3.83 14.03
C ILE A 31 -1.25 -5.07 13.25
N HIS A 32 -1.64 -4.86 12.00
CA HIS A 32 -1.96 -5.91 11.04
C HIS A 32 -0.99 -5.82 9.85
N SER A 33 -0.56 -6.97 9.34
CA SER A 33 0.30 -7.04 8.15
C SER A 33 -0.36 -7.89 7.07
N ILE A 34 -0.24 -7.44 5.83
CA ILE A 34 -0.75 -8.09 4.62
C ILE A 34 0.21 -7.79 3.48
N ASN A 35 0.42 -8.76 2.59
CA ASN A 35 1.27 -8.65 1.40
C ASN A 35 0.38 -8.49 0.16
N PHE A 36 0.52 -7.36 -0.52
CA PHE A 36 -0.15 -7.02 -1.79
C PHE A 36 0.85 -6.90 -2.95
N ALA A 37 2.05 -7.49 -2.84
CA ALA A 37 3.07 -7.38 -3.87
C ALA A 37 2.61 -7.92 -5.23
N LYS A 38 1.80 -9.00 -5.23
CA LYS A 38 1.23 -9.56 -6.45
C LYS A 38 0.26 -8.59 -7.10
N GLU A 39 -0.71 -8.07 -6.34
CA GLU A 39 -1.73 -7.14 -6.82
C GLU A 39 -1.09 -5.83 -7.32
N TYR A 40 -0.06 -5.34 -6.62
CA TYR A 40 0.71 -4.18 -7.04
C TYR A 40 1.42 -4.43 -8.37
N TRP A 41 2.07 -5.59 -8.52
CA TRP A 41 2.74 -5.95 -9.77
C TRP A 41 1.74 -5.95 -10.95
N GLU A 42 0.68 -6.74 -10.84
CA GLU A 42 -0.30 -6.97 -11.90
C GLU A 42 -1.07 -5.68 -12.27
N ARG A 43 -1.41 -4.84 -11.30
CA ARG A 43 -2.35 -3.73 -11.52
C ARG A 43 -1.72 -2.34 -11.57
N VAL A 44 -0.48 -2.20 -11.11
CA VAL A 44 0.23 -0.91 -11.09
C VAL A 44 1.49 -1.00 -11.94
N PHE A 45 2.34 -1.98 -11.68
CA PHE A 45 3.67 -2.04 -12.26
C PHE A 45 3.66 -2.49 -13.73
N GLU A 46 2.84 -3.47 -14.10
CA GLU A 46 2.69 -3.89 -15.50
C GLU A 46 2.21 -2.75 -16.40
N HIS A 47 1.19 -1.99 -15.95
CA HIS A 47 0.72 -0.80 -16.65
C HIS A 47 1.82 0.26 -16.76
N PHE A 48 2.55 0.52 -15.68
CA PHE A 48 3.67 1.45 -15.69
C PHE A 48 4.70 1.09 -16.78
N LEU A 49 5.10 -0.18 -16.87
CA LEU A 49 6.04 -0.64 -17.90
C LEU A 49 5.46 -0.52 -19.32
N GLU A 50 4.17 -0.81 -19.52
CA GLU A 50 3.49 -0.68 -20.82
C GLU A 50 3.44 0.78 -21.29
N GLU A 51 3.11 1.71 -20.40
CA GLU A 51 3.07 3.15 -20.72
C GLU A 51 4.45 3.67 -21.12
N TYR A 52 5.51 3.24 -20.41
CA TYR A 52 6.88 3.56 -20.78
C TYR A 52 7.29 2.99 -22.14
N LYS A 53 6.93 1.73 -22.43
CA LYS A 53 7.17 1.11 -23.76
C LYS A 53 6.51 1.90 -24.88
N ASN A 54 5.37 2.55 -24.59
CA ASN A 54 4.65 3.39 -25.53
C ASN A 54 5.11 4.86 -25.55
N GLY A 55 6.23 5.19 -24.89
CA GLY A 55 6.81 6.53 -24.87
C GLY A 55 6.03 7.56 -24.04
N ARG A 56 5.16 7.10 -23.13
CA ARG A 56 4.41 7.97 -22.21
C ARG A 56 5.11 8.05 -20.85
N THR A 57 4.70 9.03 -20.05
CA THR A 57 5.14 9.19 -18.66
C THR A 57 4.00 8.82 -17.72
N PRO A 58 3.89 7.56 -17.28
CA PRO A 58 2.82 7.13 -16.37
C PRO A 58 3.01 7.71 -14.97
N ASN A 59 1.90 7.83 -14.23
CA ASN A 59 1.91 8.10 -12.81
C ASN A 59 1.43 6.85 -12.03
N PRO A 60 2.34 6.01 -11.51
CA PRO A 60 1.97 4.77 -10.83
C PRO A 60 1.27 5.02 -9.50
N ASP A 61 1.46 6.17 -8.85
CA ASP A 61 0.85 6.46 -7.55
C ASP A 61 -0.66 6.66 -7.63
N ILE A 62 -1.16 7.17 -8.77
CA ILE A 62 -2.60 7.26 -9.04
C ILE A 62 -3.23 5.86 -9.06
N LEU A 63 -2.57 4.90 -9.71
CA LEU A 63 -3.04 3.51 -9.73
C LEU A 63 -2.82 2.81 -8.40
N CYS A 64 -1.71 3.07 -7.69
CA CYS A 64 -1.50 2.54 -6.35
C CYS A 64 -2.63 2.96 -5.39
N ASN A 65 -3.04 4.22 -5.43
CA ASN A 65 -4.18 4.69 -4.64
C ASN A 65 -5.47 3.97 -5.05
N THR A 66 -5.77 3.91 -6.35
CA THR A 66 -7.02 3.36 -6.88
C THR A 66 -7.14 1.85 -6.67
N GLU A 67 -6.06 1.11 -6.94
CA GLU A 67 -6.06 -0.36 -6.98
C GLU A 67 -5.62 -0.98 -5.67
N ILE A 68 -4.72 -0.36 -4.91
CA ILE A 68 -4.17 -0.96 -3.68
C ILE A 68 -4.74 -0.27 -2.45
N LYS A 69 -4.51 1.03 -2.27
CA LYS A 69 -4.82 1.70 -1.00
C LYS A 69 -6.31 1.88 -0.73
N PHE A 70 -7.12 2.11 -1.77
CA PHE A 70 -8.57 2.34 -1.62
C PHE A 70 -9.43 1.19 -2.16
N LYS A 71 -8.81 0.10 -2.64
CA LYS A 71 -9.51 -1.10 -3.12
C LYS A 71 -9.07 -2.35 -2.35
N GLU A 72 -7.88 -2.89 -2.59
CA GLU A 72 -7.44 -4.10 -1.88
C GLU A 72 -7.32 -3.91 -0.36
N PHE A 73 -6.74 -2.79 0.09
CA PHE A 73 -6.70 -2.47 1.53
C PHE A 73 -8.09 -2.24 2.12
N LEU A 74 -9.01 -1.61 1.37
CA LEU A 74 -10.39 -1.42 1.82
C LEU A 74 -11.13 -2.75 1.97
N HIS A 75 -10.97 -3.67 1.02
CA HIS A 75 -11.54 -5.01 1.11
C HIS A 75 -10.99 -5.77 2.33
N TYR A 76 -9.67 -5.77 2.49
CA TYR A 76 -9.03 -6.40 3.65
C TYR A 76 -9.50 -5.81 4.98
N ALA A 77 -9.65 -4.48 5.07
CA ALA A 77 -10.17 -3.83 6.28
C ALA A 77 -11.62 -4.23 6.58
N LYS A 78 -12.47 -4.37 5.55
CA LYS A 78 -13.85 -4.86 5.71
C LYS A 78 -13.88 -6.31 6.20
N ASP A 79 -13.00 -7.16 5.71
CA ASP A 79 -12.90 -8.56 6.16
C ASP A 79 -12.45 -8.66 7.63
N LEU A 80 -11.69 -7.68 8.12
CA LEU A 80 -11.36 -7.51 9.54
C LEU A 80 -12.51 -6.93 10.38
N GLY A 81 -13.63 -6.54 9.76
CA GLY A 81 -14.79 -5.95 10.41
C GLY A 81 -14.69 -4.44 10.65
N ALA A 82 -13.86 -3.72 9.90
CA ALA A 82 -13.75 -2.27 10.03
C ALA A 82 -14.91 -1.52 9.34
N ASP A 83 -15.49 -0.53 10.03
CA ASP A 83 -16.49 0.37 9.45
C ASP A 83 -15.88 1.44 8.53
N VAL A 84 -14.65 1.86 8.83
CA VAL A 84 -13.94 2.93 8.14
C VAL A 84 -12.45 2.61 7.99
N ILE A 85 -11.82 3.21 6.97
CA ILE A 85 -10.37 3.22 6.81
C ILE A 85 -9.82 4.64 6.94
N ALA A 86 -8.59 4.77 7.43
CA ALA A 86 -7.85 6.01 7.49
C ALA A 86 -6.47 5.84 6.84
N THR A 87 -5.95 6.91 6.25
CA THR A 87 -4.61 6.93 5.65
C THR A 87 -3.91 8.24 6.00
N GLY A 88 -2.58 8.27 5.94
CA GLY A 88 -1.78 9.49 6.15
C GLY A 88 -1.79 10.49 4.99
N HIS A 89 -2.71 10.37 4.02
CA HIS A 89 -2.80 11.34 2.93
C HIS A 89 -3.26 12.70 3.47
N TYR A 90 -2.57 13.76 3.06
CA TYR A 90 -2.99 15.13 3.34
C TYR A 90 -4.14 15.53 2.42
N ALA A 91 -5.34 15.10 2.79
CA ALA A 91 -6.59 15.36 2.08
C ALA A 91 -7.73 15.53 3.10
N ARG A 92 -8.89 15.98 2.63
CA ARG A 92 -10.09 16.07 3.46
C ARG A 92 -11.21 15.28 2.81
N ASN A 93 -11.93 14.51 3.62
CA ASN A 93 -13.18 13.90 3.19
C ASN A 93 -14.23 15.00 3.13
N PHE A 94 -14.90 15.13 1.99
CA PHE A 94 -16.09 15.96 1.90
C PHE A 94 -17.27 15.07 2.26
N SER A 95 -17.74 15.21 3.50
CA SER A 95 -19.02 14.69 3.97
C SER A 95 -20.14 15.66 3.63
#